data_AF-A0A382K7K1-F1
#
_entry.id   AF-A0A382K7K1-F1
#
_cell.length_a   1.000
_cell.length_b   1.000
_cell.length_c   1.000
_cell.angle_alpha   90.00
_cell.angle_beta   90.00
_cell.angle_gamma   90.00
#
_symmetry.space_group_name_H-M   'P 1'
#
loop_
_entity.id
_entity.type
_entity.pdbx_description
1 polymer ?
#
loop_
_entity_poly.entity_id
_entity_poly.type
_entity_poly.pdbx_seq_one_letter_code
_entity_poly.pdbx_strand_id
1 'polypeptide(L)'
;MESNSDSEAQKFGPIWLAPGVTRTNLATKFYASMICIAMLSAMTFLQPYILAEHLQVPREVQGTVSGNLQFWNQLVAILLLSPFGILCDRIGRRPVLVFGILITGAGLVLTPFAISVAQLLGIR
;
A
#
# COMPACT_ATOMS: atom_id res chain seq x y z
N MET A 1 -10.96 -23.33 41.81
CA MET A 1 -11.76 -23.26 40.57
C MET A 1 -10.86 -22.72 39.48
N GLU A 2 -9.92 -23.57 39.01
CA GLU A 2 -9.23 -23.35 37.74
C GLU A 2 -10.26 -23.32 36.61
N SER A 3 -10.40 -22.18 35.92
CA SER A 3 -10.89 -22.17 34.55
C SER A 3 -9.68 -22.05 33.64
N ASN A 4 -9.25 -23.19 33.14
CA ASN A 4 -8.15 -23.39 32.20
C ASN A 4 -8.36 -22.50 30.96
N SER A 5 -7.63 -21.38 30.86
CA SER A 5 -7.62 -20.51 29.67
C SER A 5 -6.37 -20.77 28.82
N ASP A 6 -6.07 -22.05 28.57
CA ASP A 6 -5.18 -22.41 27.47
C ASP A 6 -5.95 -22.12 26.18
N SER A 7 -5.77 -20.90 25.67
CA SER A 7 -6.28 -20.49 24.37
C SER A 7 -5.62 -21.36 23.31
N GLU A 8 -6.22 -22.52 23.02
CA GLU A 8 -5.70 -23.48 22.07
C GLU A 8 -5.39 -22.78 20.74
N ALA A 9 -4.18 -22.99 20.24
CA ALA A 9 -3.71 -22.45 18.98
C ALA A 9 -4.67 -22.87 17.86
N GLN A 10 -5.51 -21.93 17.40
CA GLN A 10 -6.50 -22.20 16.38
C GLN A 10 -5.80 -22.47 15.04
N LYS A 11 -6.08 -23.60 14.41
CA LYS A 11 -5.58 -23.90 13.06
C LYS A 11 -6.41 -23.17 12.00
N PHE A 12 -5.77 -22.55 11.00
CA PHE A 12 -6.43 -22.03 9.81
C PHE A 12 -5.75 -22.60 8.55
N GLY A 13 -6.39 -23.57 7.90
CA GLY A 13 -5.76 -24.32 6.80
C GLY A 13 -4.48 -25.03 7.28
N PRO A 14 -3.31 -24.78 6.67
CA PRO A 14 -2.02 -25.33 7.13
C PRO A 14 -1.31 -24.49 8.21
N ILE A 15 -1.84 -23.32 8.58
CA ILE A 15 -1.16 -22.35 9.46
C ILE A 15 -1.69 -22.47 10.90
N TRP A 16 -0.78 -22.44 11.87
CA TRP A 16 -1.09 -22.37 13.30
C TRP A 16 -1.16 -20.92 13.76
N LEU A 17 -2.26 -20.52 14.40
CA LEU A 17 -2.42 -19.17 14.93
C LEU A 17 -1.75 -19.02 16.29
N ALA A 18 -1.16 -17.85 16.52
CA ALA A 18 -0.63 -17.50 17.84
C ALA A 18 -1.76 -17.49 18.90
N PRO A 19 -1.47 -17.86 20.16
CA PRO A 19 -2.45 -17.84 21.24
C PRO A 19 -3.16 -16.48 21.31
N GLY A 20 -4.50 -16.50 21.33
CA GLY A 20 -5.33 -15.29 21.35
C GLY A 20 -5.66 -14.65 19.98
N VAL A 21 -5.12 -15.16 18.86
CA VAL A 21 -5.51 -14.71 17.51
C VAL A 21 -6.65 -15.57 16.96
N THR A 22 -7.82 -14.97 16.77
CA THR A 22 -8.96 -15.64 16.14
C THR A 22 -8.80 -15.77 14.62
N ARG A 23 -9.50 -16.76 14.02
CA ARG A 23 -9.59 -16.90 12.56
C ARG A 23 -10.11 -15.65 11.85
N THR A 24 -11.00 -14.89 12.49
CA THR A 24 -11.54 -13.63 11.95
C THR A 24 -10.47 -12.54 11.85
N ASN A 25 -9.60 -12.41 12.86
CA ASN A 25 -8.47 -11.47 12.81
C ASN A 25 -7.53 -11.77 11.63
N LEU A 26 -7.30 -13.05 11.34
CA LEU A 26 -6.52 -13.49 10.20
C LEU A 26 -7.21 -13.11 8.88
N ALA A 27 -8.47 -13.50 8.70
CA ALA A 27 -9.24 -13.22 7.48
C ALA A 27 -9.32 -11.71 7.19
N THR A 28 -9.60 -10.88 8.20
CA THR A 28 -9.62 -9.42 8.05
C THR A 28 -8.26 -8.86 7.67
N LYS A 29 -7.16 -9.39 8.25
CA LYS A 29 -5.80 -8.97 7.88
C LYS A 29 -5.45 -9.34 6.44
N PHE A 30 -5.81 -10.54 6.01
CA PHE A 30 -5.62 -10.98 4.62
C PHE A 30 -6.39 -10.08 3.66
N TYR A 31 -7.68 -9.86 3.94
CA TYR A 31 -8.52 -8.98 3.14
C TYR A 31 -7.95 -7.56 3.05
N ALA A 32 -7.54 -6.98 4.19
CA ALA A 32 -6.92 -5.66 4.23
C ALA A 32 -5.61 -5.61 3.42
N SER A 33 -4.77 -6.65 3.49
CA SER A 33 -3.53 -6.70 2.69
C SER A 33 -3.82 -6.82 1.20
N MET A 34 -4.86 -7.55 0.78
CA MET A 34 -5.23 -7.66 -0.63
C MET A 34 -5.69 -6.31 -1.17
N ILE A 35 -6.53 -5.58 -0.43
CA ILE A 35 -6.94 -4.22 -0.81
C ILE A 35 -5.73 -3.30 -0.91
N CYS A 36 -4.84 -3.33 0.09
CA CYS A 36 -3.64 -2.49 0.10
C CYS A 36 -2.78 -2.73 -1.15
N ILE A 37 -2.49 -4.00 -1.47
CA ILE A 37 -1.71 -4.37 -2.67
C ILE A 37 -2.43 -3.94 -3.96
N ALA A 38 -3.75 -4.14 -4.04
CA ALA A 38 -4.54 -3.73 -5.20
C ALA A 38 -4.46 -2.20 -5.42
N MET A 39 -4.57 -1.40 -4.36
CA MET A 39 -4.47 0.06 -4.44
C MET A 39 -3.07 0.52 -4.85
N LEU A 40 -2.02 -0.06 -4.27
CA LEU A 40 -0.63 0.24 -4.67
C LEU A 40 -0.37 -0.13 -6.14
N SER A 41 -0.97 -1.21 -6.62
CA SER A 41 -0.78 -1.69 -7.99
C SER A 41 -1.61 -0.92 -9.03
N ALA A 42 -2.76 -0.36 -8.63
CA ALA A 42 -3.66 0.37 -9.50
C ALA A 42 -2.95 1.52 -10.23
N MET A 43 -2.11 2.28 -9.52
CA MET A 43 -1.38 3.39 -10.11
C MET A 43 -0.39 2.94 -11.19
N THR A 44 0.32 1.84 -10.96
CA THR A 44 1.28 1.28 -11.94
C THR A 44 0.55 0.75 -13.18
N PHE A 45 -0.67 0.24 -13.02
CA PHE A 45 -1.51 -0.16 -14.15
C PHE A 45 -2.02 1.04 -14.97
N LEU A 46 -2.40 2.14 -14.30
CA LEU A 46 -2.95 3.34 -14.95
C LEU A 46 -1.88 4.26 -15.57
N GLN A 47 -0.63 4.17 -15.10
CA GLN A 47 0.49 5.01 -15.52
C GLN A 47 0.67 5.14 -17.05
N PRO A 48 0.73 4.06 -17.85
CA PRO A 48 0.90 4.18 -19.30
C PRO A 48 -0.27 4.90 -19.97
N TYR A 49 -1.50 4.70 -19.48
CA TYR A 49 -2.69 5.38 -20.00
C TYR A 49 -2.65 6.89 -19.71
N ILE A 50 -2.31 7.28 -18.49
CA ILE A 50 -2.20 8.69 -18.10
C ILE A 50 -1.09 9.39 -18.91
N LEU A 51 0.05 8.74 -19.09
CA LEU A 51 1.15 9.30 -19.87
C LEU A 51 0.78 9.44 -21.35
N ALA A 52 0.10 8.46 -21.94
CA ALA A 52 -0.24 8.46 -23.35
C ALA A 52 -1.42 9.38 -23.69
N GLU A 53 -2.54 9.25 -22.98
CA GLU A 53 -3.80 9.90 -23.35
C GLU A 53 -4.01 11.24 -22.64
N HIS A 54 -3.58 11.36 -21.38
CA HIS A 54 -3.82 12.58 -20.60
C HIS A 54 -2.68 13.60 -20.74
N LEU A 55 -1.42 13.15 -20.65
CA LEU A 55 -0.23 14.01 -20.77
C LEU A 55 0.36 14.05 -22.18
N GLN A 56 -0.18 13.26 -23.11
CA GLN A 56 0.25 13.19 -24.52
C GLN A 56 1.77 12.98 -24.70
N VAL A 57 2.39 12.21 -23.81
CA VAL A 57 3.83 11.94 -23.82
C VAL A 57 4.15 10.99 -24.99
N PRO A 58 5.12 11.33 -25.85
CA PRO A 58 5.53 10.47 -26.96
C PRO A 58 5.98 9.09 -26.47
N ARG A 59 5.51 8.02 -27.14
CA ARG A 59 5.79 6.63 -26.75
C ARG A 59 7.29 6.33 -26.63
N GLU A 60 8.12 6.99 -27.43
CA GLU A 60 9.58 6.84 -27.43
C GLU A 60 10.22 7.21 -26.08
N VAL A 61 9.66 8.18 -25.37
CA VAL A 61 10.21 8.67 -24.09
C VAL A 61 9.43 8.16 -22.86
N GLN A 62 8.30 7.47 -23.06
CA GLN A 62 7.46 6.96 -21.97
C GLN A 62 8.20 6.00 -21.04
N GLY A 63 9.13 5.20 -21.57
CA GLY A 63 9.97 4.30 -20.77
C GLY A 63 10.87 5.06 -19.81
N THR A 64 11.58 6.09 -20.30
CA THR A 64 12.46 6.94 -19.48
C THR A 64 11.66 7.72 -18.45
N VAL A 65 10.51 8.28 -18.82
CA VAL A 65 9.63 9.01 -17.88
C VAL A 65 9.12 8.06 -16.79
N SER A 66 8.59 6.89 -17.15
CA SER A 66 8.10 5.91 -16.18
C SER A 66 9.20 5.39 -15.26
N GLY A 67 10.40 5.17 -15.81
CA GLY A 67 11.59 4.79 -15.03
C GLY A 67 11.98 5.85 -14.01
N ASN A 68 12.02 7.13 -14.42
CA ASN A 68 12.31 8.24 -13.51
C ASN A 68 11.23 8.39 -12.43
N LEU A 69 9.95 8.24 -12.79
CA LEU A 69 8.83 8.24 -11.84
C LEU A 69 9.00 7.16 -10.78
N GLN A 70 9.30 5.93 -11.21
CA GLN A 70 9.47 4.80 -10.30
C GLN A 70 10.73 4.95 -9.43
N PHE A 71 11.82 5.47 -9.99
CA PHE A 71 13.06 5.71 -9.27
C PHE A 71 12.85 6.68 -8.09
N TRP A 72 12.27 7.84 -8.34
CA TRP A 72 12.00 8.83 -7.29
C TRP A 72 11.02 8.29 -6.25
N ASN A 73 9.98 7.60 -6.68
CA ASN A 73 9.03 6.95 -5.79
C ASN A 73 9.72 5.93 -4.86
N GLN A 74 10.63 5.12 -5.39
CA GLN A 74 11.35 4.13 -4.59
C GLN A 74 12.33 4.77 -3.60
N LEU A 75 12.99 5.86 -4.01
CA LEU A 75 13.88 6.64 -3.14
C LEU A 75 13.11 7.20 -1.95
N VAL A 76 11.96 7.85 -2.20
CA VAL A 76 11.08 8.36 -1.14
C VAL A 76 10.57 7.22 -0.25
N ALA A 77 10.16 6.09 -0.84
CA ALA A 77 9.68 4.94 -0.08
C ALA A 77 10.73 4.39 0.90
N ILE A 78 12.00 4.28 0.47
CA ILE A 78 13.10 3.82 1.34
C ILE A 78 13.33 4.81 2.49
N LEU A 79 13.29 6.12 2.21
CA LEU A 79 13.45 7.15 3.23
C LEU A 79 12.30 7.13 4.25
N LEU A 80 11.07 6.89 3.79
CA LEU A 80 9.88 6.86 4.64
C LEU A 80 9.69 5.53 5.39
N LEU A 81 10.26 4.42 4.90
CA LEU A 81 10.14 3.11 5.53
C LEU A 81 10.64 3.11 6.97
N SER A 82 11.77 3.78 7.24
CA SER A 82 12.37 3.87 8.57
C SER A 82 11.49 4.62 9.60
N PRO A 83 11.09 5.89 9.38
CA PRO A 83 10.25 6.61 10.34
C PRO A 83 8.86 5.99 10.49
N PHE A 84 8.23 5.52 9.41
CA PHE A 84 6.93 4.87 9.50
C PHE A 84 7.00 3.49 10.15
N GLY A 85 8.13 2.78 10.04
CA GLY A 85 8.40 1.56 10.79
C GLY A 85 8.43 1.82 12.29
N ILE A 86 9.21 2.81 12.73
CA ILE A 86 9.26 3.23 14.14
C ILE A 86 7.88 3.69 14.64
N LEU A 87 7.14 4.40 13.79
CA LEU A 87 5.78 4.84 14.12
C LEU A 87 4.84 3.64 14.31
N CYS A 88 4.90 2.64 13.44
CA CYS A 88 4.12 1.40 13.57
C CYS A 88 4.38 0.68 14.89
N ASP A 89 5.63 0.70 15.36
CA ASP A 89 6.00 0.06 16.62
C ASP A 89 5.46 0.83 17.83
N ARG A 90 5.31 2.16 17.73
CA ARG A 90 4.79 3.01 18.83
C ARG A 90 3.28 3.08 18.93
N ILE A 91 2.58 3.36 17.83
CA ILE A 91 1.10 3.54 17.83
C ILE A 91 0.34 2.29 17.39
N GLY A 92 1.09 1.23 17.04
CA GLY A 92 0.56 0.01 16.47
C GLY A 92 0.33 0.09 14.96
N ARG A 93 0.39 -1.08 14.32
CA ARG A 93 0.24 -1.26 12.87
C ARG A 93 -1.12 -0.87 12.27
N ARG A 94 -2.21 -0.92 13.04
CA ARG A 94 -3.58 -0.69 12.53
C ARG A 94 -3.82 0.74 12.05
N PRO A 95 -3.60 1.79 12.87
CA PRO A 95 -3.81 3.17 12.44
C PRO A 95 -2.90 3.57 11.27
N VAL A 96 -1.64 3.11 11.26
CA VAL A 96 -0.70 3.40 10.17
C VAL A 96 -1.17 2.79 8.84
N LEU A 97 -1.65 1.54 8.86
CA LEU A 97 -2.21 0.89 7.66
C LEU A 97 -3.43 1.64 7.12
N VAL A 98 -4.39 2.01 7.98
CA VAL A 98 -5.60 2.72 7.56
C VAL A 98 -5.23 4.10 6.99
N PHE A 99 -4.34 4.82 7.67
CA PHE A 99 -3.85 6.11 7.19
C PHE A 99 -3.17 6.01 5.82
N GLY A 100 -2.29 5.02 5.63
CA GLY A 100 -1.64 4.78 4.34
C GLY A 100 -2.65 4.48 3.23
N ILE A 101 -3.62 3.60 3.49
CA ILE A 101 -4.68 3.26 2.53
C ILE A 101 -5.51 4.51 2.15
N LEU A 102 -5.87 5.35 3.12
CA LEU A 102 -6.63 6.58 2.86
C LEU A 102 -5.84 7.56 2.01
N ILE A 103 -4.55 7.75 2.31
CA ILE A 103 -3.67 8.62 1.51
C ILE A 103 -3.52 8.09 0.08
N THR A 104 -3.23 6.80 -0.08
CA THR A 104 -3.13 6.20 -1.42
C THR A 104 -4.44 6.32 -2.20
N GLY A 105 -5.59 6.13 -1.53
CA GLY A 105 -6.90 6.34 -2.15
C GLY A 105 -7.12 7.78 -2.61
N ALA A 106 -6.75 8.76 -1.78
CA ALA A 106 -6.82 10.18 -2.15
C ALA A 106 -5.88 10.50 -3.32
N GLY A 107 -4.65 9.98 -3.32
CA GLY A 107 -3.70 10.14 -4.42
C GLY A 107 -4.23 9.59 -5.74
N LEU A 108 -4.86 8.41 -5.73
CA LEU A 108 -5.50 7.84 -6.92
C LEU A 108 -6.64 8.72 -7.45
N VAL A 109 -7.45 9.33 -6.59
CA VAL A 109 -8.52 10.25 -6.99
C VAL A 109 -7.95 11.55 -7.56
N LEU A 110 -6.81 12.03 -7.04
CA LEU A 110 -6.15 13.26 -7.51
C LEU A 110 -5.32 13.07 -8.77
N THR A 111 -4.85 11.85 -9.02
CA THR A 111 -4.02 11.49 -10.19
C THR A 111 -4.59 11.94 -11.55
N PRO A 112 -5.89 11.74 -11.88
CA PRO A 112 -6.45 12.21 -13.15
C PRO A 112 -6.52 13.74 -13.27
N PHE A 113 -6.27 14.50 -12.20
CA PHE A 113 -6.20 15.96 -12.24
C PHE A 113 -4.77 16.48 -12.45
N ALA A 114 -3.76 15.60 -12.53
CA ALA A 114 -2.38 16.00 -12.76
C ALA A 114 -2.17 16.50 -14.20
N ILE A 115 -1.70 17.74 -14.34
CA ILE A 115 -1.48 18.41 -15.64
C ILE A 115 -0.01 18.26 -16.08
N SER A 116 0.88 17.81 -15.19
CA SER A 116 2.31 17.63 -15.48
C SER A 116 2.91 16.39 -14.82
N VAL A 117 4.04 15.93 -15.36
CA VAL A 117 4.83 14.82 -14.81
C VAL A 117 5.34 15.14 -13.39
N ALA A 118 5.65 16.40 -13.09
CA ALA A 118 6.08 16.83 -11.76
C ALA A 118 4.93 16.76 -10.73
N GLN A 119 3.71 17.11 -11.13
CA GLN A 119 2.52 16.92 -10.28
C GLN A 119 2.22 15.44 -10.08
N LEU A 120 2.39 14.61 -11.12
CA LEU A 120 2.23 13.17 -11.02
C LEU A 120 3.24 12.54 -10.04
N LEU A 121 4.48 13.07 -9.99
CA LEU A 121 5.47 12.70 -8.97
C LEU A 121 5.05 13.10 -7.56
N GLY A 122 4.50 14.31 -7.39
CA GLY A 122 4.14 14.82 -6.07
C GLY A 122 2.88 14.19 -5.46
N ILE A 123 1.97 13.67 -6.29
CA ILE A 123 0.72 13.03 -5.86
C ILE A 123 0.93 11.55 -5.47
N ARG A 124 1.92 10.90 -6.10
CA ARG A 124 2.21 9.47 -5.95
C ARG A 124 2.95 9.18 -4.64
#